data_AF-A0A9X9T7B3-F1
#
_entry.id   AF-A0A9X9T7B3-F1
#
_cell.length_a   1.000
_cell.length_b   1.000
_cell.length_c   1.000
_cell.angle_alpha   90.00
_cell.angle_beta   90.00
_cell.angle_gamma   90.00
#
_symmetry.space_group_name_H-M   'P 1'
#
loop_
_entity.id
_entity.type
_entity.pdbx_description
1 polymer ?
#
loop_
_entity_poly.entity_id
_entity_poly.type
_entity_poly.pdbx_seq_one_letter_code
_entity_poly.pdbx_strand_id
1 'polypeptide(L)'
;MKLLPGMLCLLVLLAMVMPAAAASPNQYSYITVEGCTIHLNDEDAVIDLDYSIDEGIVFLVHLLGKSDLKRKLGVITGYPDARYQTIDMDHATILVNDVSQNYGEGSYWFPAHTFGVEIPELILVSPQVNRTFNMSQSVEGMGYFGTKG
;
A
#
# COMPACT_ATOMS: atom_id res chain seq x y z
N MET A 1 24.92 -16.40 -46.18
CA MET A 1 24.38 -15.47 -45.15
C MET A 1 22.89 -15.74 -44.89
N LYS A 2 22.49 -16.97 -44.52
CA LYS A 2 21.06 -17.35 -44.33
C LYS A 2 20.67 -17.69 -42.87
N LEU A 3 21.59 -17.54 -41.92
CA LEU A 3 21.40 -17.91 -40.51
C LEU A 3 20.95 -16.74 -39.61
N LEU A 4 20.96 -15.51 -40.13
CA LEU A 4 20.63 -14.30 -39.37
C LEU A 4 19.19 -14.25 -38.84
N PRO A 5 18.15 -14.66 -39.60
CA PRO A 5 16.77 -14.59 -39.09
C PRO A 5 16.49 -15.67 -38.04
N GLY A 6 17.05 -16.87 -38.20
CA GLY A 6 16.88 -17.96 -37.22
C GLY A 6 17.51 -17.64 -35.88
N MET A 7 18.69 -17.00 -35.89
CA MET A 7 19.38 -16.57 -34.67
C MET A 7 18.65 -15.43 -33.96
N LEU A 8 18.04 -14.50 -34.71
CA LEU A 8 17.24 -13.41 -34.15
C LEU A 8 15.93 -13.94 -33.52
N CYS A 9 15.23 -14.85 -34.19
CA CYS A 9 14.04 -15.49 -33.63
C CYS A 9 14.36 -16.29 -32.36
N LEU A 10 15.51 -16.97 -32.32
CA LEU A 10 15.96 -17.71 -31.14
C LEU A 10 16.28 -16.77 -29.98
N LEU A 11 16.93 -15.62 -30.24
CA LEU A 11 17.20 -14.58 -29.23
C LEU A 11 15.91 -13.96 -28.67
N VAL A 12 14.91 -13.68 -29.51
CA VAL A 12 13.60 -13.17 -29.07
C VAL A 12 12.85 -14.23 -28.24
N LEU A 13 12.89 -15.50 -28.66
CA LEU A 13 12.28 -16.59 -27.90
C LEU A 13 12.96 -16.82 -26.55
N LEU A 14 14.29 -16.71 -26.46
CA LEU A 14 15.03 -16.79 -25.20
C LEU A 14 14.75 -15.61 -24.26
N ALA A 15 14.52 -14.40 -24.80
CA ALA A 15 14.13 -13.24 -24.01
C ALA A 15 12.72 -13.40 -23.38
N MET A 16 11.85 -14.22 -23.98
CA MET A 16 10.51 -14.51 -23.43
C MET A 16 10.50 -15.62 -22.36
N VAL A 17 11.64 -16.26 -22.08
CA VAL A 17 11.77 -17.28 -21.01
C VAL A 17 12.21 -16.66 -19.68
N MET A 18 12.21 -15.33 -19.55
CA MET A 18 12.32 -14.73 -18.23
C MET A 18 11.13 -15.23 -17.40
N PRO A 19 11.37 -15.83 -16.21
CA PRO A 19 10.29 -16.16 -15.30
C PRO A 19 9.47 -14.89 -15.14
N ALA A 20 8.17 -14.95 -15.44
CA ALA A 20 7.25 -13.98 -14.90
C ALA A 20 7.46 -14.10 -13.39
N ALA A 21 8.17 -13.14 -12.79
CA ALA A 21 8.35 -13.10 -11.36
C ALA A 21 6.94 -13.19 -10.79
N ALA A 22 6.64 -14.28 -10.07
CA ALA A 22 5.37 -14.40 -9.39
C ALA A 22 5.26 -13.15 -8.52
N ALA A 23 4.20 -12.35 -8.75
CA ALA A 23 4.01 -11.13 -8.00
C ALA A 23 4.10 -11.46 -6.51
N SER A 24 4.99 -10.78 -5.80
CA SER A 24 5.18 -11.05 -4.38
C SER A 24 3.89 -10.72 -3.61
N PRO A 25 3.63 -11.33 -2.45
CA PRO A 25 2.40 -11.10 -1.69
C PRO A 25 2.15 -9.63 -1.32
N ASN A 26 3.23 -8.84 -1.23
CA ASN A 26 3.23 -7.40 -0.95
C ASN A 26 3.22 -6.51 -2.21
N GLN A 27 3.08 -7.08 -3.41
CA GLN A 27 3.09 -6.35 -4.67
C GLN A 27 1.69 -6.20 -5.24
N TYR A 28 1.33 -4.96 -5.60
CA TYR A 28 0.14 -4.64 -6.37
C TYR A 28 0.53 -3.90 -7.65
N SER A 29 0.33 -4.54 -8.79
CA SER A 29 0.73 -3.98 -10.09
C SER A 29 2.25 -3.72 -10.10
N TYR A 30 2.66 -2.45 -10.14
CA TYR A 30 4.06 -2.01 -10.21
C TYR A 30 4.56 -1.46 -8.87
N ILE A 31 3.75 -1.59 -7.82
CA ILE A 31 3.98 -1.03 -6.49
C ILE A 31 4.29 -2.19 -5.56
N THR A 32 5.45 -2.15 -4.93
CA THR A 32 5.83 -3.09 -3.88
C THR A 32 5.73 -2.38 -2.54
N VAL A 33 4.87 -2.86 -1.65
CA VAL A 33 4.71 -2.27 -0.32
C VAL A 33 5.85 -2.73 0.59
N GLU A 34 6.45 -1.79 1.30
CA GLU A 34 7.57 -2.04 2.20
C GLU A 34 7.14 -1.92 3.66
N GLY A 35 6.30 -0.92 3.98
CA GLY A 35 5.79 -0.70 5.32
C GLY A 35 4.55 0.17 5.34
N CYS A 36 3.77 0.06 6.42
CA CYS A 36 2.58 0.87 6.65
C CYS A 36 2.48 1.24 8.12
N THR A 37 2.31 2.51 8.42
CA THR A 37 1.96 2.99 9.76
C THR A 37 0.60 3.65 9.73
N ILE A 38 -0.30 3.21 10.61
CA ILE A 38 -1.66 3.76 10.76
C ILE A 38 -1.74 4.47 12.10
N HIS A 39 -1.82 5.79 12.07
CA HIS A 39 -2.02 6.65 13.24
C HIS A 39 -3.52 6.89 13.46
N LEU A 40 -4.09 6.22 14.45
CA LEU A 40 -5.48 6.38 14.88
C LEU A 40 -5.63 7.65 15.74
N ASN A 41 -6.51 8.55 15.31
CA ASN A 41 -6.80 9.82 15.97
C ASN A 41 -8.32 10.03 16.06
N ASP A 42 -8.89 9.72 17.22
CA ASP A 42 -10.35 9.76 17.45
C ASP A 42 -11.12 8.93 16.41
N GLU A 43 -11.97 9.50 15.55
CA GLU A 43 -12.69 8.78 14.48
C GLU A 43 -11.83 8.58 13.21
N ASP A 44 -10.75 9.34 13.06
CA ASP A 44 -9.97 9.44 11.82
C ASP A 44 -8.63 8.70 11.92
N ALA A 45 -7.97 8.52 10.79
CA ALA A 45 -6.60 8.03 10.72
C ALA A 45 -5.72 8.76 9.70
N VAL A 46 -4.44 8.80 10.01
CA VAL A 46 -3.37 9.13 9.07
C VAL A 46 -2.60 7.84 8.77
N ILE A 47 -2.48 7.50 7.50
CA ILE A 47 -1.73 6.33 7.04
C ILE A 47 -0.49 6.82 6.32
N ASP A 48 0.67 6.43 6.83
CA ASP A 48 1.96 6.60 6.20
C ASP A 48 2.36 5.28 5.55
N LEU A 49 2.49 5.28 4.23
CA LEU A 49 2.71 4.09 3.42
C LEU A 49 4.03 4.23 2.67
N ASP A 50 4.97 3.32 2.94
CA ASP A 50 6.25 3.22 2.26
C ASP A 50 6.20 2.13 1.20
N TYR A 51 6.68 2.45 0.00
CA TYR A 51 6.63 1.56 -1.15
C TYR A 51 7.77 1.84 -2.13
N SER A 52 7.97 0.92 -3.08
CA SER A 52 8.79 1.15 -4.25
C SER A 52 7.97 0.99 -5.53
N ILE A 53 8.35 1.73 -6.57
CA ILE A 53 7.80 1.63 -7.92
C ILE A 53 8.82 0.92 -8.80
N ASP A 54 8.38 -0.09 -9.56
CA ASP A 54 9.24 -0.81 -10.50
C ASP A 54 9.98 0.16 -11.44
N GLU A 55 11.32 0.09 -11.48
CA GLU A 55 12.16 1.02 -12.23
C GLU A 55 11.77 1.15 -13.72
N GLY A 56 11.34 0.03 -14.32
CA GLY A 56 10.94 -0.03 -15.73
C GLY A 56 9.73 0.84 -16.08
N ILE A 57 8.97 1.32 -15.09
CA ILE A 57 7.75 2.10 -15.31
C ILE A 57 7.71 3.42 -14.53
N VAL A 58 8.73 3.74 -13.71
CA VAL A 58 8.83 5.02 -12.98
C VAL A 58 8.63 6.22 -13.91
N PHE A 59 9.25 6.18 -15.10
CA PHE A 59 9.10 7.23 -16.11
C PHE A 59 7.64 7.41 -16.57
N LEU A 60 6.89 6.32 -16.71
CA LEU A 60 5.48 6.36 -17.10
C LEU A 60 4.62 6.96 -16.00
N VAL A 61 4.89 6.65 -14.73
CA VAL A 61 4.17 7.24 -13.59
C VAL A 61 4.39 8.76 -13.55
N HIS A 62 5.62 9.20 -13.82
CA HIS A 62 5.93 10.63 -13.93
C HIS A 62 5.16 11.31 -15.08
N LEU A 63 5.08 10.65 -16.24
CA LEU A 63 4.44 11.21 -17.43
C LEU A 63 2.91 11.24 -17.36
N LEU A 64 2.30 10.18 -16.84
CA LEU A 64 0.85 10.02 -16.76
C LEU A 64 0.24 10.69 -15.52
N GLY A 65 1.09 11.11 -14.59
CA GLY A 65 0.71 11.79 -13.37
C GLY A 65 0.26 10.84 -12.26
N LYS A 66 0.17 11.39 -11.04
CA LYS A 66 -0.05 10.63 -9.79
C LYS A 66 -1.48 10.10 -9.61
N SER A 67 -2.39 10.29 -10.58
CA SER A 67 -3.80 9.85 -10.47
C SER A 67 -3.95 8.33 -10.45
N ASP A 68 -3.21 7.64 -11.33
CA ASP A 68 -3.18 6.17 -11.34
C ASP A 68 -2.58 5.62 -10.04
N LEU A 69 -1.48 6.23 -9.58
CA LEU A 69 -0.82 5.88 -8.32
C LEU A 69 -1.80 6.04 -7.15
N LYS A 70 -2.48 7.18 -7.00
CA LYS A 70 -3.51 7.41 -5.95
C LYS A 70 -4.57 6.31 -5.94
N ARG A 71 -5.10 5.95 -7.11
CA ARG A 71 -6.13 4.92 -7.20
C ARG A 71 -5.61 3.56 -6.70
N LYS A 72 -4.39 3.19 -7.09
CA LYS A 72 -3.76 1.92 -6.68
C LYS A 72 -3.41 1.90 -5.19
N LEU A 73 -2.87 2.99 -4.66
CA LEU A 73 -2.60 3.13 -3.23
C LEU A 73 -3.89 3.01 -2.40
N GLY A 74 -5.01 3.56 -2.88
CA GLY A 74 -6.31 3.41 -2.20
C GLY A 74 -6.81 1.97 -2.19
N VAL A 75 -6.52 1.19 -3.24
CA VAL A 75 -6.81 -0.26 -3.25
C VAL A 75 -5.89 -1.02 -2.29
N ILE A 76 -4.60 -0.69 -2.26
CA ILE A 76 -3.62 -1.29 -1.35
C ILE A 76 -4.02 -1.07 0.11
N THR A 77 -4.37 0.17 0.48
CA THR A 77 -4.73 0.50 1.86
C THR A 77 -6.15 0.11 2.23
N GLY A 78 -6.99 -0.27 1.26
CA GLY A 78 -8.41 -0.56 1.49
C GLY A 78 -9.28 0.69 1.67
N TYR A 79 -8.78 1.88 1.31
CA TYR A 79 -9.49 3.15 1.38
C TYR A 79 -9.45 3.91 0.03
N PRO A 80 -10.26 3.49 -0.96
CA PRO A 80 -10.21 4.03 -2.32
C PRO A 80 -10.60 5.52 -2.40
N ASP A 81 -11.44 6.00 -1.48
CA ASP A 81 -11.97 7.37 -1.44
C ASP A 81 -11.19 8.29 -0.47
N ALA A 82 -10.03 7.84 0.02
CA ALA A 82 -9.23 8.60 0.96
C ALA A 82 -8.60 9.86 0.35
N ARG A 83 -8.26 10.82 1.22
CA ARG A 83 -7.59 12.05 0.83
C ARG A 83 -6.08 11.86 0.94
N TYR A 84 -5.33 12.37 -0.03
CA TYR A 84 -3.87 12.31 -0.02
C TYR A 84 -3.31 13.66 0.39
N GLN A 85 -2.54 13.70 1.47
CA GLN A 85 -1.76 14.87 1.85
C GLN A 85 -0.49 14.95 1.00
N THR A 86 0.24 13.84 0.95
CA THR A 86 1.47 13.69 0.17
C THR A 86 1.39 12.40 -0.62
N ILE A 87 1.98 12.40 -1.82
CA ILE A 87 2.13 11.21 -2.63
C ILE A 87 3.37 11.39 -3.50
N ASP A 88 4.38 10.58 -3.28
CA ASP A 88 5.66 10.61 -3.97
C ASP A 88 5.96 9.27 -4.64
N MET A 89 7.19 9.01 -5.07
CA MET A 89 7.51 7.76 -5.78
C MET A 89 7.81 6.60 -4.82
N ASP A 90 8.04 6.91 -3.55
CA ASP A 90 8.45 5.99 -2.49
C ASP A 90 7.58 6.06 -1.24
N HIS A 91 6.75 7.11 -1.10
CA HIS A 91 5.99 7.36 0.11
C HIS A 91 4.66 8.06 -0.16
N ALA A 92 3.64 7.77 0.65
CA ALA A 92 2.39 8.53 0.67
C ALA A 92 1.84 8.69 2.08
N THR A 93 1.32 9.89 2.37
CA THR A 93 0.56 10.19 3.58
C THR A 93 -0.92 10.38 3.21
N ILE A 94 -1.77 9.54 3.77
CA ILE A 94 -3.18 9.39 3.41
C ILE A 94 -4.04 9.69 4.64
N LEU A 95 -4.97 10.63 4.51
CA LEU A 95 -5.97 10.94 5.51
C LEU A 95 -7.24 10.17 5.20
N VAL A 96 -7.68 9.37 6.17
CA VAL A 96 -8.91 8.59 6.10
C VAL A 96 -9.82 9.05 7.23
N ASN A 97 -11.01 9.49 6.87
CA ASN A 97 -12.00 9.91 7.86
C ASN A 97 -12.86 8.72 8.28
N ASP A 98 -13.42 8.79 9.48
CA ASP A 98 -14.44 7.85 9.97
C ASP A 98 -14.00 6.37 9.93
N VAL A 99 -12.72 6.09 10.17
CA VAL A 99 -12.19 4.72 10.23
C VAL A 99 -12.60 3.99 11.50
N SER A 100 -12.96 4.73 12.55
CA SER A 100 -13.30 4.20 13.86
C SER A 100 -14.69 4.62 14.31
N GLN A 101 -15.38 3.73 14.99
CA GLN A 101 -16.67 4.02 15.62
C GLN A 101 -16.47 4.67 16.98
N ASN A 102 -17.14 5.79 17.23
CA ASN A 102 -17.13 6.48 18.51
C ASN A 102 -18.22 5.95 19.44
N TYR A 103 -17.82 5.44 20.60
CA TYR A 103 -18.71 4.90 21.62
C TYR A 103 -19.03 5.91 22.74
N GLY A 104 -18.58 7.15 22.62
CA GLY A 104 -18.67 8.17 23.66
C GLY A 104 -17.55 8.06 24.69
N GLU A 105 -17.46 9.05 25.57
CA GLU A 105 -16.49 9.11 26.68
C GLU A 105 -15.02 8.91 26.23
N GLY A 106 -14.70 9.42 25.04
CA GLY A 106 -13.37 9.30 24.44
C GLY A 106 -13.00 7.87 24.02
N SER A 107 -13.95 6.93 23.94
CA SER A 107 -13.73 5.54 23.55
C SER A 107 -14.04 5.33 22.07
N TYR A 108 -13.12 4.68 21.36
CA TYR A 108 -13.21 4.43 19.92
C TYR A 108 -12.94 2.97 19.59
N TRP A 109 -13.55 2.47 18.51
CA TRP A 109 -13.36 1.13 17.99
C TRP A 109 -12.90 1.19 16.53
N PHE A 110 -11.65 0.80 16.29
CA PHE A 110 -11.16 0.53 14.95
C PHE A 110 -11.61 -0.89 14.55
N PRO A 111 -12.45 -1.05 13.51
CA PRO A 111 -12.94 -2.35 13.08
C PRO A 111 -11.81 -3.20 12.48
N ALA A 112 -12.08 -4.50 12.30
CA ALA A 112 -11.18 -5.36 11.54
C ALA A 112 -11.01 -4.79 10.12
N HIS A 113 -9.77 -4.82 9.62
CA HIS A 113 -9.42 -4.20 8.34
C HIS A 113 -8.62 -5.16 7.47
N THR A 114 -8.84 -5.10 6.15
CA THR A 114 -8.14 -5.93 5.17
C THR A 114 -7.50 -5.05 4.10
N PHE A 115 -6.22 -5.28 3.87
CA PHE A 115 -5.41 -4.60 2.87
C PHE A 115 -5.50 -5.33 1.53
N GLY A 116 -5.26 -4.59 0.44
CA GLY A 116 -5.25 -5.15 -0.92
C GLY A 116 -4.08 -6.11 -1.18
N VAL A 117 -3.04 -6.06 -0.35
CA VAL A 117 -1.82 -6.89 -0.39
C VAL A 117 -1.36 -7.22 1.03
N GLU A 118 -0.42 -8.15 1.16
CA GLU A 118 0.28 -8.40 2.41
C GLU A 118 1.21 -7.24 2.74
N ILE A 119 1.11 -6.68 3.95
CA ILE A 119 1.99 -5.61 4.41
C ILE A 119 3.17 -6.25 5.17
N PRO A 120 4.43 -6.06 4.73
CA PRO A 120 5.58 -6.68 5.40
C PRO A 120 5.76 -6.24 6.85
N GLU A 121 5.69 -4.93 7.11
CA GLU A 121 5.65 -4.35 8.45
C GLU A 121 4.46 -3.38 8.55
N LEU A 122 3.55 -3.67 9.47
CA LEU A 122 2.40 -2.84 9.77
C LEU A 122 2.44 -2.39 11.22
N ILE A 123 2.38 -1.08 11.45
CA ILE A 123 2.35 -0.49 12.79
C ILE A 123 1.02 0.24 12.96
N LEU A 124 0.19 -0.22 13.88
CA LEU A 124 -1.03 0.47 14.30
C LEU A 124 -0.72 1.29 15.56
N VAL A 125 -0.81 2.60 15.47
CA VAL A 125 -0.50 3.56 16.55
C VAL A 125 -1.81 4.14 17.06
N SER A 126 -2.15 3.87 18.32
CA SER A 126 -3.18 4.60 19.05
C SER A 126 -2.54 5.50 20.11
N PRO A 127 -3.29 6.42 20.74
CA PRO A 127 -2.73 7.29 21.78
C PRO A 127 -2.15 6.54 22.99
N GLN A 128 -2.57 5.30 23.25
CA GLN A 128 -2.08 4.49 24.38
C GLN A 128 -1.11 3.39 23.99
N VAL A 129 -1.28 2.79 22.81
CA VAL A 129 -0.63 1.51 22.45
C VAL A 129 -0.25 1.50 20.99
N ASN A 130 0.95 0.99 20.73
CA ASN A 130 1.39 0.62 19.39
C ASN A 130 1.33 -0.89 19.23
N ARG A 131 0.76 -1.36 18.12
CA ARG A 131 0.75 -2.79 17.75
C ARG A 131 1.50 -2.96 16.45
N THR A 132 2.46 -3.88 16.44
CA THR A 132 3.22 -4.23 15.24
C THR A 132 2.78 -5.59 14.74
N PHE A 133 2.56 -5.69 13.44
CA PHE A 133 2.21 -6.90 12.72
C PHE A 133 3.23 -7.11 11.60
N ASN A 134 3.58 -8.36 11.33
CA ASN A 134 4.52 -8.72 10.27
C ASN A 134 3.79 -9.57 9.24
N MET A 135 4.07 -9.34 7.96
CA MET A 135 3.51 -10.12 6.84
C MET A 135 1.99 -10.30 6.98
N SER A 136 1.28 -9.18 7.11
CA SER A 136 -0.14 -9.16 7.46
C SER A 136 -0.98 -8.52 6.38
N GLN A 137 -1.94 -9.26 5.83
CA GLN A 137 -2.96 -8.74 4.91
C GLN A 137 -4.21 -8.22 5.64
N SER A 138 -4.39 -8.58 6.92
CA SER A 138 -5.51 -8.11 7.72
C SER A 138 -5.12 -7.90 9.17
N VAL A 139 -5.87 -7.03 9.84
CA VAL A 139 -5.79 -6.81 11.29
C VAL A 139 -7.15 -7.01 11.93
N GLU A 140 -7.14 -7.58 13.13
CA GLU A 140 -8.32 -7.66 13.97
C GLU A 140 -8.72 -6.28 14.48
N GLY A 141 -10.01 -6.09 14.75
CA GLY A 141 -10.50 -4.86 15.34
C GLY A 141 -9.95 -4.62 16.74
N MET A 142 -9.80 -3.35 17.12
CA MET A 142 -9.35 -2.97 18.46
C MET A 142 -9.99 -1.69 18.98
N GLY A 143 -10.22 -1.68 20.29
CA GLY A 143 -10.61 -0.49 21.03
C GLY A 143 -9.40 0.33 21.45
N TYR A 144 -9.58 1.65 21.52
CA TYR A 144 -8.62 2.61 22.05
C TYR A 144 -9.33 3.84 22.63
N PHE A 145 -8.61 4.68 23.37
CA PHE A 145 -9.14 5.99 23.77
C PHE A 145 -8.54 7.09 22.90
N GLY A 146 -9.35 8.08 22.53
CA GLY A 146 -8.91 9.22 21.74
C GLY A 146 -8.09 10.22 22.55
N THR A 147 -7.73 11.32 21.91
CA THR A 147 -6.94 12.39 22.54
C THR A 147 -7.81 13.47 23.17
N LYS A 148 -9.13 13.46 22.89
CA LYS A 148 -10.12 14.43 23.38
C LYS A 148 -10.78 14.05 24.72
N GLY A 149 -10.14 13.17 25.51
CA GLY A 149 -10.63 12.75 26.84
C GLY A 149 -10.41 13.80 27.94
#